data_AF-A0A7S3ZDS8-F1
#
_entry.id   AF-A0A7S3ZDS8-F1
#
_cell.length_a   1.000
_cell.length_b   1.000
_cell.length_c   1.000
_cell.angle_alpha   90.00
_cell.angle_beta   90.00
_cell.angle_gamma   90.00
#
_symmetry.space_group_name_H-M   'P 1'
#
loop_
_entity.id
_entity.type
_entity.pdbx_description
1 polymer ?
#
loop_
_entity_poly.entity_id
_entity_poly.type
_entity_poly.pdbx_seq_one_letter_code
_entity_poly.pdbx_strand_id
1 'polypeptide(L)'
;VYPNKATMFICGANLKEHRRRHIDFWSDVYGFDMKCLVDPRDRFLDTYVDTVDPLSICTSEVSLLDLDIATVQTDDLDFDVPFRLQALRDDQLERFVVSFDTEFSQGLKKHVTLCTGPGSPETHWQQTVFALAAPLILKKGEFVVGRVIAKRRKSNNREYDVRMSFCVEGKESQKKVQDW
;
A
#
# COMPACT_ATOMS: atom_id res chain seq x y z
N VAL A 1 11.18 6.83 25.14
CA VAL A 1 9.78 6.73 24.64
C VAL A 1 9.58 5.31 24.16
N TYR A 2 8.40 4.71 24.34
CA TYR A 2 8.10 3.35 23.88
C TYR A 2 6.78 3.35 23.09
N PRO A 3 6.74 2.79 21.86
CA PRO A 3 7.89 2.40 21.02
C PRO A 3 8.80 3.62 20.74
N ASN A 4 10.06 3.37 20.36
CA ASN A 4 11.02 4.44 20.08
C ASN A 4 11.29 4.63 18.58
N LYS A 5 10.86 3.70 17.74
CA LYS A 5 11.00 3.82 16.28
C LYS A 5 9.76 3.27 15.58
N ALA A 6 9.35 3.92 14.50
CA ALA A 6 8.29 3.44 13.61
C ALA A 6 8.74 3.55 12.15
N THR A 7 8.54 2.50 11.37
CA THR A 7 8.93 2.46 9.95
C THR A 7 7.72 2.08 9.11
N MET A 8 7.39 2.87 8.10
CA MET A 8 6.36 2.53 7.11
C MET A 8 6.98 1.83 5.92
N PHE A 9 6.29 0.84 5.38
CA PHE A 9 6.72 0.06 4.23
C PHE A 9 5.68 0.09 3.12
N ILE A 10 6.14 -0.11 1.88
CA ILE A 10 5.29 -0.29 0.71
C ILE A 10 5.73 -1.49 -0.11
N CYS A 11 4.75 -2.26 -0.58
CA CYS A 11 4.93 -3.29 -1.59
C CYS A 11 3.77 -3.27 -2.59
N GLY A 12 3.88 -4.08 -3.62
CA GLY A 12 2.89 -4.25 -4.67
C GLY A 12 2.23 -5.61 -4.62
N ALA A 13 0.91 -5.66 -4.82
CA ALA A 13 0.11 -6.87 -4.78
C ALA A 13 -0.75 -7.05 -6.03
N ASN A 14 -1.00 -8.33 -6.35
CA ASN A 14 -2.02 -8.76 -7.30
C ASN A 14 -3.19 -9.40 -6.54
N LEU A 15 -4.30 -8.69 -6.43
CA LEU A 15 -5.53 -9.17 -5.77
C LEU A 15 -6.59 -9.65 -6.78
N LYS A 16 -6.19 -10.28 -7.89
CA LYS A 16 -7.11 -10.80 -8.93
C LYS A 16 -8.25 -11.65 -8.39
N GLU A 17 -7.97 -12.54 -7.43
CA GLU A 17 -9.03 -13.38 -6.86
C GLU A 17 -10.04 -12.58 -6.03
N HIS A 18 -9.57 -11.54 -5.32
CA HIS A 18 -10.44 -10.61 -4.61
C HIS A 18 -11.31 -9.85 -5.61
N ARG A 19 -10.72 -9.25 -6.66
CA ARG A 19 -11.47 -8.59 -7.74
C ARG A 19 -12.52 -9.51 -8.35
N ARG A 20 -12.14 -10.75 -8.69
CA ARG A 20 -13.08 -11.71 -9.30
C ARG A 20 -14.27 -12.00 -8.39
N ARG A 21 -14.04 -12.20 -7.09
CA ARG A 21 -15.07 -12.56 -6.11
C ARG A 21 -15.93 -11.37 -5.66
N HIS A 22 -15.34 -10.19 -5.55
CA HIS A 22 -15.99 -9.01 -4.96
C HIS A 22 -16.48 -7.99 -6.00
N ILE A 23 -15.97 -8.04 -7.23
CA ILE A 23 -16.32 -7.11 -8.31
C ILE A 23 -16.93 -7.86 -9.49
N ASP A 24 -16.15 -8.75 -10.13
CA ASP A 24 -16.54 -9.33 -11.43
C ASP A 24 -17.74 -10.27 -11.30
N PHE A 25 -17.86 -10.99 -10.17
CA PHE A 25 -19.01 -11.85 -9.86
C PHE A 25 -20.35 -11.12 -10.02
N TRP A 26 -20.44 -9.87 -9.54
CA TRP A 26 -21.68 -9.10 -9.58
C TRP A 26 -22.03 -8.60 -10.99
N SER A 27 -21.11 -8.68 -11.95
CA SER A 27 -21.40 -8.30 -13.34
C SER A 27 -22.28 -9.31 -14.07
N ASP A 28 -22.29 -10.56 -13.62
CA ASP A 28 -23.12 -11.63 -14.18
C ASP A 28 -23.37 -12.70 -13.11
N VAL A 29 -24.44 -12.51 -12.34
CA VAL A 29 -24.92 -13.48 -11.36
C VAL A 29 -26.02 -14.31 -12.00
N TYR A 30 -25.63 -15.39 -12.69
CA TYR A 30 -26.55 -16.29 -13.40
C TYR A 30 -27.40 -15.62 -14.49
N GLY A 31 -26.83 -14.67 -15.24
CA GLY A 31 -27.48 -13.92 -16.32
C GLY A 31 -28.01 -12.54 -15.91
N PHE A 32 -27.87 -12.16 -14.64
CA PHE A 32 -28.33 -10.88 -14.10
C PHE A 32 -27.15 -9.94 -13.80
N ASP A 33 -27.20 -8.71 -14.35
CA ASP A 33 -26.26 -7.65 -13.96
C ASP A 33 -26.65 -7.11 -12.58
N MET A 34 -25.84 -7.44 -11.58
CA MET A 34 -25.98 -7.02 -10.19
C MET A 34 -24.86 -6.08 -9.76
N LYS A 35 -24.21 -5.34 -10.70
CA LYS A 35 -23.09 -4.45 -10.37
C LYS A 35 -23.40 -3.46 -9.26
N CYS A 36 -24.68 -3.11 -9.07
CA CYS A 36 -25.15 -2.27 -7.98
C CYS A 36 -24.73 -2.77 -6.58
N LEU A 37 -24.49 -4.08 -6.43
CA LEU A 37 -24.08 -4.75 -5.19
C LEU A 37 -22.56 -4.80 -4.98
N VAL A 38 -21.75 -4.42 -5.98
CA VAL A 38 -20.28 -4.27 -5.81
C VAL A 38 -20.01 -3.28 -4.69
N ASP A 39 -19.09 -3.63 -3.77
CA ASP A 39 -18.66 -2.74 -2.70
C ASP A 39 -18.24 -1.39 -3.29
N PRO A 40 -18.81 -0.27 -2.79
CA PRO A 40 -18.43 1.06 -3.24
C PRO A 40 -16.91 1.27 -3.30
N ARG A 41 -16.15 0.75 -2.33
CA ARG A 41 -14.69 0.93 -2.25
C ARG A 41 -13.98 0.36 -3.47
N ASP A 42 -14.41 -0.83 -3.89
CA ASP A 42 -13.88 -1.51 -5.07
C ASP A 42 -14.32 -0.83 -6.39
N ARG A 43 -15.53 -0.25 -6.40
CA ARG A 43 -16.04 0.50 -7.56
C ARG A 43 -15.34 1.86 -7.73
N PHE A 44 -15.07 2.55 -6.63
CA PHE A 44 -14.52 3.91 -6.63
C PHE A 44 -13.00 3.95 -6.57
N LEU A 45 -12.34 2.78 -6.46
CA LEU A 45 -10.89 2.68 -6.27
C LEU A 45 -10.42 3.38 -5.00
N ASP A 46 -11.29 3.38 -3.97
CA ASP A 46 -11.00 3.99 -2.69
C ASP A 46 -9.90 3.22 -1.96
N THR A 47 -9.23 3.92 -1.05
CA THR A 47 -8.33 3.28 -0.10
C THR A 47 -9.14 2.55 0.96
N TYR A 48 -8.71 1.34 1.32
CA TYR A 48 -9.33 0.57 2.40
C TYR A 48 -8.29 -0.14 3.25
N VAL A 49 -8.73 -0.62 4.41
CA VAL A 49 -7.91 -1.40 5.35
C VAL A 49 -8.43 -2.83 5.33
N ASP A 50 -7.54 -3.79 5.03
CA ASP A 50 -7.85 -5.22 5.04
C ASP A 50 -6.59 -6.08 5.18
N THR A 51 -6.76 -7.35 5.53
CA THR A 51 -5.68 -8.34 5.61
C THR A 51 -5.34 -8.85 4.21
N VAL A 52 -4.08 -8.68 3.81
CA VAL A 52 -3.56 -9.08 2.50
C VAL A 52 -2.85 -10.42 2.60
N ASP A 53 -3.24 -11.38 1.74
CA ASP A 53 -2.54 -12.67 1.63
C ASP A 53 -1.09 -12.45 1.15
N PRO A 54 -0.06 -12.91 1.90
CA PRO A 54 1.34 -12.85 1.47
C PRO A 54 1.59 -13.38 0.06
N LEU A 55 0.84 -14.39 -0.38
CA LEU A 55 1.01 -14.99 -1.71
C LEU A 55 0.61 -14.03 -2.84
N SER A 56 -0.23 -13.03 -2.54
CA SER A 56 -0.65 -12.00 -3.49
C SER A 56 0.44 -10.95 -3.76
N ILE A 57 1.45 -10.83 -2.90
CA ILE A 57 2.54 -9.87 -3.07
C ILE A 57 3.40 -10.26 -4.28
N CYS A 58 3.57 -9.31 -5.20
CA CYS A 58 4.26 -9.51 -6.48
C CYS A 58 5.53 -8.66 -6.65
N THR A 59 5.83 -7.76 -5.70
CA THR A 59 7.06 -6.98 -5.69
C THR A 59 7.85 -7.16 -4.39
N SER A 60 9.11 -6.70 -4.38
CA SER A 60 9.84 -6.45 -3.13
C SER A 60 9.09 -5.44 -2.27
N GLU A 61 9.47 -5.35 -1.00
CA GLU A 61 9.04 -4.34 -0.06
C GLU A 61 10.18 -3.34 0.17
N VAL A 62 9.86 -2.06 0.36
CA VAL A 62 10.83 -1.01 0.72
C VAL A 62 10.25 -0.10 1.80
N SER A 63 11.12 0.49 2.62
CA SER A 63 10.70 1.51 3.58
C SER A 63 10.38 2.83 2.86
N LEU A 64 9.27 3.45 3.26
CA LEU A 64 8.86 4.79 2.83
C LEU A 64 9.33 5.86 3.80
N LEU A 65 9.15 5.61 5.09
CA LEU A 65 9.36 6.58 6.16
C LEU A 65 9.92 5.86 7.38
N ASP A 66 10.97 6.40 7.97
CA ASP A 66 11.61 5.89 9.19
C ASP A 66 11.62 7.03 10.22
N LEU A 67 10.93 6.83 11.34
CA LEU A 67 10.68 7.84 12.35
C LEU A 67 11.30 7.42 13.68
N ASP A 68 12.22 8.25 14.18
CA ASP A 68 12.62 8.25 15.59
C ASP A 68 11.59 9.05 16.41
N ILE A 69 10.83 8.34 17.23
CA ILE A 69 9.71 8.92 18.00
C ILE A 69 10.21 9.95 19.03
N ALA A 70 11.48 9.91 19.43
CA ALA A 70 12.03 10.87 20.36
C ALA A 70 12.34 12.24 19.71
N THR A 71 12.51 12.29 18.38
CA THR A 71 13.01 13.50 17.69
C THR A 71 12.10 14.01 16.58
N VAL A 72 11.21 13.16 16.04
CA VAL A 72 10.26 13.51 14.98
C VAL A 72 9.41 14.74 15.35
N GLN A 73 9.26 15.64 14.39
CA GLN A 73 8.43 16.84 14.48
C GLN A 73 7.12 16.66 13.71
N THR A 74 6.13 17.52 14.01
CA THR A 74 4.83 17.48 13.33
C THR A 74 4.95 17.67 11.83
N ASP A 75 5.92 18.44 11.37
CA ASP A 75 6.11 18.77 9.95
C ASP A 75 6.73 17.59 9.18
N ASP A 76 7.41 16.67 9.87
CA ASP A 76 7.97 15.44 9.28
C ASP A 76 6.87 14.43 8.89
N LEU A 77 5.64 14.63 9.39
CA LEU A 77 4.49 13.75 9.13
C LEU A 77 3.79 14.05 7.80
N ASP A 78 4.06 15.20 7.19
CA ASP A 78 3.63 15.53 5.83
C ASP A 78 4.80 15.28 4.87
N PHE A 79 4.88 14.07 4.31
CA PHE A 79 6.09 13.59 3.62
C PHE A 79 5.93 13.45 2.10
N ASP A 80 7.07 13.48 1.42
CA ASP A 80 7.17 13.31 -0.03
C ASP A 80 8.46 12.54 -0.39
N VAL A 81 8.32 11.23 -0.63
CA VAL A 81 9.44 10.29 -0.68
C VAL A 81 9.41 9.40 -1.94
N PRO A 82 10.56 9.10 -2.57
CA PRO A 82 10.61 8.18 -3.69
C PRO A 82 10.52 6.71 -3.20
N PHE A 83 10.13 5.82 -4.09
CA PHE A 83 10.20 4.37 -3.87
C PHE A 83 10.64 3.64 -5.13
N ARG A 84 11.20 2.43 -4.96
CA ARG A 84 11.63 1.55 -6.05
C ARG A 84 11.40 0.10 -5.68
N LEU A 85 10.42 -0.54 -6.31
CA LEU A 85 10.00 -1.92 -6.02
C LEU A 85 10.44 -2.85 -7.15
N GLN A 86 11.05 -3.98 -6.82
CA GLN A 86 11.42 -4.99 -7.82
C GLN A 86 10.30 -6.00 -8.01
N ALA A 87 9.89 -6.27 -9.25
CA ALA A 87 8.96 -7.35 -9.56
C ALA A 87 9.59 -8.72 -9.26
N LEU A 88 8.94 -9.52 -8.42
CA LEU A 88 9.45 -10.83 -7.98
C LEU A 88 9.12 -11.95 -8.99
N ARG A 89 8.09 -11.73 -9.81
CA ARG A 89 7.59 -12.65 -10.83
C ARG A 89 6.87 -11.89 -11.94
N ASP A 90 6.61 -12.58 -13.06
CA ASP A 90 5.73 -12.07 -14.10
C ASP A 90 4.31 -11.96 -13.54
N ASP A 91 3.79 -10.74 -13.42
CA ASP A 91 2.52 -10.51 -12.76
C ASP A 91 1.87 -9.18 -13.16
N GLN A 92 0.67 -8.92 -12.65
CA GLN A 92 0.01 -7.61 -12.71
C GLN A 92 0.01 -6.96 -11.34
N LEU A 93 0.58 -5.75 -11.26
CA LEU A 93 0.44 -4.92 -10.07
C LEU A 93 -0.91 -4.21 -10.12
N GLU A 94 -1.82 -4.59 -9.23
CA GLU A 94 -3.16 -4.00 -9.14
C GLU A 94 -3.34 -3.06 -7.94
N ARG A 95 -2.54 -3.27 -6.89
CA ARG A 95 -2.65 -2.57 -5.61
C ARG A 95 -1.26 -2.23 -5.05
N PHE A 96 -1.12 -1.06 -4.44
CA PHE A 96 -0.06 -0.85 -3.46
C PHE A 96 -0.57 -1.22 -2.08
N VAL A 97 0.29 -1.83 -1.26
CA VAL A 97 -0.01 -2.23 0.11
C VAL A 97 0.98 -1.53 1.01
N VAL A 98 0.47 -0.81 2.00
CA VAL A 98 1.26 -0.07 2.99
C VAL A 98 1.02 -0.66 4.37
N SER A 99 2.11 -0.89 5.08
CA SER A 99 2.16 -1.40 6.44
C SER A 99 3.15 -0.58 7.26
N PHE A 100 3.21 -0.84 8.56
CA PHE A 100 4.22 -0.25 9.42
C PHE A 100 4.72 -1.24 10.47
N ASP A 101 5.96 -1.05 10.88
CA ASP A 101 6.55 -1.76 12.01
C ASP A 101 6.87 -0.76 13.12
N THR A 102 6.79 -1.22 14.37
CA THR A 102 7.21 -0.44 15.54
C THR A 102 8.25 -1.20 16.34
N GLU A 103 9.33 -0.52 16.70
CA GLU A 103 10.46 -1.12 17.42
C GLU A 103 10.58 -0.55 18.84
N PHE A 104 10.87 -1.44 19.77
CA PHE A 104 11.27 -1.18 21.15
C PHE A 104 12.74 -1.61 21.26
N SER A 105 13.63 -0.73 20.82
CA SER A 105 15.06 -1.03 20.63
C SER A 105 15.97 -0.42 21.70
N GLN A 106 15.49 0.54 22.48
CA GLN A 106 16.26 1.20 23.54
C GLN A 106 15.75 0.82 24.93
N GLY A 107 16.64 0.66 25.92
CA GLY A 107 16.26 0.47 27.33
C GLY A 107 15.69 -0.91 27.69
N LEU A 108 15.69 -1.87 26.77
CA LEU A 108 15.24 -3.25 26.98
C LEU A 108 16.40 -4.24 26.90
N LYS A 109 16.28 -5.37 27.61
CA LYS A 109 17.23 -6.49 27.52
C LYS A 109 17.17 -7.24 26.18
N LYS A 110 16.03 -7.13 25.48
CA LYS A 110 15.79 -7.72 24.17
C LYS A 110 15.07 -6.72 23.29
N HIS A 111 15.47 -6.66 22.03
CA HIS A 111 14.76 -5.92 21.00
C HIS A 111 13.40 -6.57 20.75
N VAL A 112 12.34 -5.77 20.69
CA VAL A 112 10.99 -6.23 20.37
C VAL A 112 10.47 -5.41 19.19
N THR A 113 9.89 -6.09 18.20
CA THR A 113 9.28 -5.47 17.03
C THR A 113 7.86 -5.97 16.90
N LEU A 114 6.90 -5.05 16.70
CA LEU A 114 5.56 -5.38 16.22
C LEU A 114 5.52 -5.05 14.73
N CYS A 115 5.31 -6.07 13.91
CA CYS A 115 5.19 -5.93 12.47
C CYS A 115 3.73 -6.03 12.04
N THR A 116 3.31 -5.20 11.08
CA THR A 116 1.95 -5.24 10.51
C THR A 116 1.92 -5.62 9.04
N GLY A 117 3.07 -5.93 8.43
CA GLY A 117 3.15 -6.34 7.03
C GLY A 117 2.41 -7.65 6.73
N PRO A 118 2.03 -7.90 5.47
CA PRO A 118 1.27 -9.09 5.05
C PRO A 118 1.88 -10.41 5.53
N GLY A 119 3.21 -10.53 5.51
CA GLY A 119 3.95 -11.73 5.94
C GLY A 119 4.05 -11.93 7.46
N SER A 120 3.49 -11.03 8.26
CA SER A 120 3.52 -11.07 9.73
C SER A 120 2.21 -11.61 10.31
N PRO A 121 2.19 -12.03 11.58
CA PRO A 121 0.92 -12.36 12.26
C PRO A 121 -0.08 -11.21 12.17
N GLU A 122 -1.35 -11.55 11.99
CA GLU A 122 -2.42 -10.57 11.84
C GLU A 122 -2.54 -9.66 13.08
N THR A 123 -2.76 -8.37 12.82
CA THR A 123 -3.03 -7.36 13.84
C THR A 123 -4.32 -6.62 13.50
N HIS A 124 -4.91 -5.93 14.48
CA HIS A 124 -6.14 -5.14 14.23
C HIS A 124 -5.94 -3.97 13.24
N TRP A 125 -4.69 -3.57 12.96
CA TRP A 125 -4.39 -2.54 11.96
C TRP A 125 -4.44 -3.07 10.53
N GLN A 126 -4.30 -4.39 10.34
CA GLN A 126 -4.21 -5.03 9.03
C GLN A 126 -3.21 -4.28 8.12
N GLN A 127 -3.53 -4.06 6.85
CA GLN A 127 -2.75 -3.22 5.93
C GLN A 127 -3.62 -2.21 5.20
N THR A 128 -3.03 -1.08 4.80
CA THR A 128 -3.70 -0.09 3.95
C THR A 128 -3.49 -0.44 2.49
N VAL A 129 -4.58 -0.59 1.73
CA VAL A 129 -4.56 -1.02 0.33
C VAL A 129 -5.01 0.12 -0.58
N PHE A 130 -4.14 0.49 -1.51
CA PHE A 130 -4.36 1.54 -2.51
C PHE A 130 -4.66 0.91 -3.87
N ALA A 131 -5.90 1.09 -4.33
CA ALA A 131 -6.38 0.54 -5.59
C ALA A 131 -5.86 1.29 -6.81
N LEU A 132 -5.15 0.62 -7.73
CA LEU A 132 -4.77 1.25 -8.99
C LEU A 132 -5.93 1.30 -9.98
N ALA A 133 -6.13 2.45 -10.62
CA ALA A 133 -7.13 2.63 -11.67
C ALA A 133 -6.88 1.74 -12.89
N ALA A 134 -5.61 1.53 -13.22
CA ALA A 134 -5.20 0.60 -14.26
C ALA A 134 -3.96 -0.17 -13.79
N PRO A 135 -3.97 -1.51 -13.89
CA PRO A 135 -2.84 -2.33 -13.44
C PRO A 135 -1.57 -2.04 -14.24
N LEU A 136 -0.41 -2.37 -13.67
CA LEU A 136 0.86 -2.41 -14.40
C LEU A 136 1.23 -3.86 -14.72
N ILE A 137 1.57 -4.13 -15.98
CA ILE A 137 2.12 -5.43 -16.38
C ILE A 137 3.61 -5.42 -16.05
N LEU A 138 4.04 -6.35 -15.20
CA LEU A 138 5.42 -6.46 -14.76
C LEU A 138 6.01 -7.79 -15.23
N LYS A 139 7.27 -7.72 -15.66
CA LYS A 139 8.14 -8.88 -15.86
C LYS A 139 9.07 -9.04 -14.67
N LYS A 140 9.38 -10.29 -14.32
CA LYS A 140 10.31 -10.59 -13.23
C LYS A 140 11.60 -9.80 -13.39
N GLY A 141 12.00 -9.09 -12.35
CA GLY A 141 13.20 -8.26 -12.31
C GLY A 141 13.04 -6.84 -12.84
N GLU A 142 11.90 -6.48 -13.47
CA GLU A 142 11.58 -5.06 -13.75
C GLU A 142 11.36 -4.30 -12.43
N PHE A 143 11.55 -2.98 -12.48
CA PHE A 143 11.35 -2.11 -11.31
C PHE A 143 10.17 -1.18 -11.53
N VAL A 144 9.33 -1.03 -10.51
CA VAL A 144 8.35 0.05 -10.41
C VAL A 144 8.99 1.17 -9.61
N VAL A 145 9.15 2.32 -10.23
CA VAL A 145 9.70 3.53 -9.60
C VAL A 145 8.61 4.56 -9.43
N GLY A 146 8.66 5.29 -8.33
CA GLY A 146 7.64 6.27 -8.04
C GLY A 146 7.96 7.17 -6.88
N ARG A 147 6.95 7.93 -6.48
CA ARG A 147 6.99 8.89 -5.38
C ARG A 147 5.64 8.91 -4.68
N VAL A 148 5.64 8.83 -3.35
CA VAL A 148 4.45 8.97 -2.49
C VAL A 148 4.49 10.32 -1.82
N ILE A 149 3.40 11.07 -1.95
CA ILE A 149 3.13 12.31 -1.22
C ILE A 149 1.95 12.02 -0.30
N ALA A 150 2.12 12.21 1.01
CA ALA A 150 1.03 12.12 1.97
C ALA A 150 1.00 13.40 2.80
N LYS A 151 -0.15 14.09 2.80
CA LYS A 151 -0.31 15.35 3.53
C LYS A 151 -1.63 15.39 4.26
N ARG A 152 -1.63 15.92 5.48
CA ARG A 152 -2.86 16.20 6.22
C ARG A 152 -3.72 17.20 5.46
N ARG A 153 -5.01 16.91 5.36
CA ARG A 153 -5.97 17.77 4.66
C ARG A 153 -6.25 19.02 5.49
N LYS A 154 -6.17 20.21 4.87
CA LYS A 154 -6.38 21.50 5.57
C LYS A 154 -7.78 21.65 6.19
N SER A 155 -8.81 21.06 5.59
CA SER A 155 -10.19 21.13 6.10
C SER A 155 -10.44 20.18 7.26
N ASN A 156 -9.68 19.08 7.35
CA ASN A 156 -9.75 18.11 8.44
C ASN A 156 -8.37 17.46 8.61
N ASN A 157 -7.57 17.96 9.56
CA ASN A 157 -6.19 17.49 9.77
C ASN A 157 -6.09 16.03 10.27
N ARG A 158 -7.21 15.34 10.49
CA ARG A 158 -7.26 13.90 10.77
C ARG A 158 -7.31 13.04 9.50
N GLU A 159 -7.60 13.65 8.35
CA GLU A 159 -7.55 13.00 7.03
C GLU A 159 -6.20 13.28 6.37
N TYR A 160 -5.73 12.31 5.59
CA TYR A 160 -4.58 12.48 4.69
C TYR A 160 -5.06 12.42 3.25
N ASP A 161 -4.59 13.36 2.44
CA ASP A 161 -4.61 13.23 0.99
C ASP A 161 -3.34 12.50 0.57
N VAL A 162 -3.48 11.39 -0.14
CA VAL A 162 -2.34 10.57 -0.60
C VAL A 162 -2.28 10.61 -2.12
N ARG A 163 -1.12 11.01 -2.65
CA ARG A 163 -0.84 11.03 -4.09
C ARG A 163 0.35 10.14 -4.38
N MET A 164 0.22 9.24 -5.34
CA MET A 164 1.36 8.46 -5.84
C MET A 164 1.57 8.71 -7.32
N SER A 165 2.82 8.92 -7.71
CA SER A 165 3.24 8.91 -9.12
C SER A 165 4.17 7.75 -9.38
N PHE A 166 3.94 6.97 -10.42
CA PHE A 166 4.66 5.71 -10.64
C PHE A 166 4.67 5.26 -12.10
N CYS A 167 5.72 4.53 -12.49
CA CYS A 167 5.84 3.82 -13.76
C CYS A 167 6.77 2.61 -13.60
N VAL A 168 6.83 1.79 -14.65
CA VAL A 168 7.94 0.84 -14.81
C VAL A 168 9.19 1.64 -15.23
N GLU A 169 10.32 1.38 -14.58
CA GLU A 169 11.61 2.01 -14.85
C GLU A 169 12.00 1.83 -16.34
N GLY A 170 12.39 2.93 -17.01
CA GLY A 170 12.62 2.95 -18.46
C GLY A 170 11.36 3.10 -19.32
N LYS A 171 10.18 3.24 -18.71
CA LYS A 171 8.89 3.52 -19.39
C LYS A 171 8.25 4.81 -18.85
N GLU A 172 9.04 5.87 -18.72
CA GLU A 172 8.62 7.16 -18.11
C GLU A 172 7.48 7.85 -18.88
N SER A 173 7.35 7.59 -20.18
CA SER A 173 6.21 8.04 -21.00
C SER A 173 4.87 7.45 -20.57
N GLN A 174 4.89 6.38 -19.76
CA GLN A 174 3.72 5.70 -19.20
C GLN A 174 3.49 6.05 -17.72
N LYS A 175 4.10 7.13 -17.22
CA LYS A 175 3.92 7.60 -15.85
C LYS A 175 2.46 7.84 -15.53
N LYS A 176 2.01 7.18 -14.46
CA LYS A 176 0.67 7.35 -13.88
C LYS A 176 0.79 8.24 -12.64
N VAL A 177 -0.26 9.01 -12.38
CA VAL A 177 -0.46 9.77 -11.14
C VAL A 177 -1.86 9.45 -10.66
N GLN A 178 -2.00 9.09 -9.40
CA GLN A 178 -3.29 8.80 -8.79
C GLN A 178 -3.35 9.39 -7.39
N ASP A 179 -4.54 9.87 -7.05
CA ASP A 179 -4.90 10.47 -5.77
C ASP A 179 -5.91 9.57 -5.07
N TRP A 180 -5.81 9.53 -3.75
CA TRP A 180 -6.76 8.89 -2.83
C TRP A 180 -7.06 9.82 -1.66
#